data_AF-A0A7K9YU23-F1
#
_entry.id   AF-A0A7K9YU23-F1
#
_cell.length_a   1.000
_cell.length_b   1.000
_cell.length_c   1.000
_cell.angle_alpha   90.00
_cell.angle_beta   90.00
_cell.angle_gamma   90.00
#
_symmetry.space_group_name_H-M   'P 1'
#
loop_
_entity.id
_entity.type
_entity.pdbx_description
1 polymer ?
#
loop_
_entity_poly.entity_id
_entity_poly.type
_entity_poly.pdbx_seq_one_letter_code
_entity_poly.pdbx_strand_id
1 'polypeptide(L)'
;MEGEHNSDEKESALRGRSPTTASQDGRGQTSEVPLAQQKVEEGKVYSGDGVLGYLEMMEAQAHELSLKQEEKEQQEKKLNRLKARVQELRARRDELRAKVELQEKRLLDKEGAVTDPAQPSAQAILEWKLKDVRAMMQFFYLTGISGKLTTQGVCFCISTAYEGTYMDSYYVEILTKPEVKIQHHSVPVFIPLEQIAMKYLQTDIRSFLSVLSDHLNAYVGRRHQADQLEEQFSDRIEGTLQRNSLCNLLVFNYKVSRNSKTFLFNVRLLYGDLCHSLPTEAIISCTSGTLPLLAEKAAAHSYAFRHMALYKAFDSLINA
;
A
#
# COMPACT_ATOMS: atom_id res chain seq x y z
N MET A 1 24.31 -61.00 1.99
CA MET A 1 23.29 -60.74 0.96
C MET A 1 23.27 -59.24 0.78
N GLU A 2 24.27 -58.68 0.09
CA GLU A 2 24.40 -58.68 -1.39
C GLU A 2 23.15 -58.02 -2.03
N GLY A 3 23.26 -56.97 -2.83
CA GLY A 3 24.44 -56.51 -3.54
C GLY A 3 24.35 -55.10 -4.09
N GLU A 4 25.53 -54.71 -4.57
CA GLU A 4 25.93 -53.53 -5.28
C GLU A 4 25.33 -53.49 -6.69
N HIS A 5 25.12 -52.28 -7.24
CA HIS A 5 25.74 -51.93 -8.53
C HIS A 5 25.76 -50.41 -8.75
N ASN A 6 27.00 -49.91 -8.91
CA ASN A 6 27.41 -48.76 -9.71
C ASN A 6 26.83 -48.88 -11.15
N SER A 7 26.76 -47.84 -11.99
CA SER A 7 27.90 -47.05 -12.46
C SER A 7 27.42 -45.84 -13.29
N ASP A 8 28.18 -44.74 -13.18
CA ASP A 8 28.85 -44.01 -14.29
C ASP A 8 28.03 -43.51 -15.49
N GLU A 9 28.36 -42.44 -16.21
CA GLU A 9 29.38 -41.41 -16.28
C GLU A 9 28.83 -40.49 -17.41
N LYS A 10 29.07 -39.17 -17.36
CA LYS A 10 29.60 -38.45 -18.53
C LYS A 10 29.92 -36.99 -18.21
N GLU A 11 31.21 -36.81 -18.07
CA GLU A 11 32.01 -35.61 -18.25
C GLU A 11 31.96 -35.12 -19.72
N SER A 12 31.89 -33.80 -19.94
CA SER A 12 32.52 -33.20 -21.11
C SER A 12 32.87 -31.75 -20.83
N ALA A 13 34.09 -31.40 -21.17
CA ALA A 13 34.82 -30.23 -20.75
C ALA A 13 35.03 -29.22 -21.90
N LEU A 14 35.45 -28.02 -21.49
CA LEU A 14 36.50 -27.18 -22.12
C LEU A 14 36.17 -26.21 -23.27
N ARG A 15 36.77 -25.02 -23.09
CA ARG A 15 37.18 -23.94 -24.02
C ARG A 15 36.08 -22.96 -24.44
N GLY A 16 36.28 -21.63 -24.39
CA GLY A 16 37.47 -20.83 -24.15
C GLY A 16 37.45 -19.59 -25.06
N ARG A 17 38.10 -18.52 -24.58
CA ARG A 17 38.56 -17.31 -25.29
C ARG A 17 37.58 -16.15 -25.53
N SER A 18 37.80 -15.11 -24.74
CA SER A 18 37.75 -13.70 -25.13
C SER A 18 38.66 -13.41 -26.34
N PRO A 19 38.42 -12.28 -27.02
CA PRO A 19 39.54 -11.37 -27.26
C PRO A 19 39.21 -9.90 -26.96
N THR A 20 40.25 -9.26 -26.44
CA THR A 20 40.47 -7.82 -26.25
C THR A 20 41.17 -7.26 -27.50
N THR A 21 40.83 -6.05 -27.95
CA THR A 21 41.68 -4.99 -28.58
C THR A 21 40.72 -3.93 -29.16
N ALA A 22 40.63 -2.68 -28.68
CA ALA A 22 41.60 -1.57 -28.68
C ALA A 22 41.69 -0.80 -30.01
N SER A 23 41.70 0.54 -29.88
CA SER A 23 42.19 1.56 -30.84
C SER A 23 41.19 2.02 -31.91
N GLN A 24 41.09 3.29 -32.34
CA GLN A 24 41.37 4.66 -31.88
C GLN A 24 40.83 5.56 -33.02
N ASP A 25 40.55 6.83 -32.71
CA ASP A 25 40.68 8.03 -33.57
C ASP A 25 40.01 8.02 -34.96
N GLY A 26 39.22 9.01 -35.37
CA GLY A 26 39.38 10.44 -35.15
C GLY A 26 39.48 11.13 -36.52
N ARG A 27 38.78 12.26 -36.65
CA ARG A 27 38.79 13.26 -37.75
C ARG A 27 38.00 12.96 -39.01
N GLY A 28 37.07 13.87 -39.29
CA GLY A 28 36.54 14.09 -40.63
C GLY A 28 37.40 15.04 -41.45
N GLN A 29 37.12 15.07 -42.76
CA GLN A 29 37.09 16.26 -43.61
C GLN A 29 36.59 15.85 -45.01
N THR A 30 35.46 16.47 -45.39
CA THR A 30 35.14 17.15 -46.67
C THR A 30 35.67 16.65 -48.03
N SER A 31 34.82 16.93 -49.04
CA SER A 31 34.97 16.77 -50.49
C SER A 31 34.49 15.41 -50.99
N GLU A 32 33.64 15.28 -52.00
CA GLU A 32 33.40 16.13 -53.17
C GLU A 32 32.02 15.76 -53.77
N VAL A 33 31.27 16.75 -54.23
CA VAL A 33 30.07 16.56 -55.06
C VAL A 33 30.51 16.58 -56.52
N PRO A 34 30.22 15.55 -57.34
CA PRO A 34 30.20 15.72 -58.78
C PRO A 34 28.79 16.06 -59.23
N LEU A 35 28.65 17.27 -59.77
CA LEU A 35 27.59 17.59 -60.73
C LEU A 35 27.72 16.64 -61.93
N ALA A 36 26.75 15.77 -62.11
CA ALA A 36 26.47 15.18 -63.42
C ALA A 36 25.16 15.77 -63.93
N GLN A 37 25.29 16.57 -64.98
CA GLN A 37 24.23 17.23 -65.72
C GLN A 37 23.24 16.18 -66.26
N GLN A 38 22.01 16.20 -65.77
CA GLN A 38 20.92 15.44 -66.39
C GLN A 38 20.32 16.30 -67.50
N LYS A 39 20.63 15.88 -68.72
CA LYS A 39 20.09 16.37 -70.00
C LYS A 39 18.56 16.27 -69.94
N VAL A 40 17.89 17.41 -70.11
CA VAL A 40 16.44 17.46 -70.31
C VAL A 40 16.16 16.91 -71.71
N GLU A 41 15.66 15.67 -71.78
CA GLU A 41 14.99 15.17 -72.96
C GLU A 41 13.48 15.35 -72.76
N GLU A 42 12.93 16.31 -73.50
CA GLU A 42 11.49 16.49 -73.68
C GLU A 42 10.90 15.28 -74.41
N GLY A 43 10.50 14.27 -73.64
CA GLY A 43 9.74 13.11 -74.11
C GLY A 43 8.32 13.16 -73.57
N LYS A 44 7.43 13.81 -74.32
CA LYS A 44 5.99 13.92 -74.05
C LYS A 44 5.35 12.53 -74.03
N VAL A 45 5.01 12.01 -72.85
CA VAL A 45 4.10 10.84 -72.69
C VAL A 45 3.02 11.22 -71.68
N TYR A 46 1.85 11.57 -72.22
CA TYR A 46 0.61 11.63 -71.44
C TYR A 46 -0.06 10.26 -71.50
N SER A 47 -0.20 9.60 -70.35
CA SER A 47 -1.34 8.75 -69.90
C SER A 47 -0.83 7.82 -68.78
N GLY A 48 -1.41 7.75 -67.58
CA GLY A 48 -2.81 8.02 -67.23
C GLY A 48 -3.00 8.42 -65.78
N ASP A 49 -2.33 9.48 -65.34
CA ASP A 49 -2.81 10.32 -64.25
C ASP A 49 -2.52 11.78 -64.61
N GLY A 50 -3.54 12.63 -64.59
CA GLY A 50 -3.45 14.02 -65.09
C GLY A 50 -2.57 14.91 -64.22
N VAL A 51 -2.63 16.23 -64.48
CA VAL A 51 -2.03 17.28 -63.63
C VAL A 51 -2.31 17.05 -62.13
N LEU A 52 -3.45 16.41 -61.82
CA LEU A 52 -3.86 16.00 -60.48
C LEU A 52 -2.96 14.93 -59.84
N GLY A 53 -2.49 13.90 -60.55
CA GLY A 53 -1.62 12.87 -59.97
C GLY A 53 -0.19 13.39 -59.72
N TYR A 54 0.30 14.30 -60.57
CA TYR A 54 1.55 15.02 -60.28
C TYR A 54 1.41 15.95 -59.06
N LEU A 55 0.25 16.59 -58.90
CA LEU A 55 -0.06 17.43 -57.74
C LEU A 55 -0.15 16.59 -56.46
N GLU A 56 -0.77 15.41 -56.50
CA GLU A 56 -0.86 14.46 -55.39
C GLU A 56 0.52 13.95 -54.95
N MET A 57 1.41 13.64 -55.91
CA MET A 57 2.80 13.28 -55.60
C MET A 57 3.55 14.43 -54.91
N MET A 58 3.38 15.67 -55.39
CA MET A 58 3.98 16.85 -54.78
C MET A 58 3.43 17.14 -53.38
N GLU A 59 2.13 16.93 -53.17
CA GLU A 59 1.47 17.07 -51.87
C GLU A 59 1.98 16.03 -50.86
N ALA A 60 2.13 14.77 -51.28
CA ALA A 60 2.71 13.71 -50.45
C ALA A 60 4.16 14.01 -50.05
N GLN A 61 4.98 14.50 -50.99
CA GLN A 61 6.36 14.91 -50.69
C GLN A 61 6.43 16.12 -49.75
N ALA A 62 5.56 17.12 -49.94
CA ALA A 62 5.49 18.27 -49.04
C ALA A 62 5.05 17.86 -47.63
N HIS A 63 4.09 16.94 -47.52
CA HIS A 63 3.65 16.40 -46.23
C HIS A 63 4.75 15.60 -45.53
N GLU A 64 5.48 14.75 -46.27
CA GLU A 64 6.60 13.98 -45.71
C GLU A 64 7.74 14.88 -45.20
N LEU A 65 8.04 15.96 -45.92
CA LEU A 65 9.02 16.97 -45.48
C LEU A 65 8.54 17.72 -44.24
N SER A 66 7.25 18.05 -44.16
CA SER A 66 6.65 18.69 -42.98
C SER A 66 6.76 17.79 -41.74
N LEU A 67 6.44 16.50 -41.87
CA LEU A 67 6.58 15.53 -40.78
C LEU A 67 8.04 15.39 -40.32
N LYS A 68 8.98 15.25 -41.26
CA LYS A 68 10.42 15.19 -40.95
C LYS A 68 10.93 16.44 -40.26
N GLN A 69 10.39 17.61 -40.61
CA GLN A 69 10.72 18.87 -39.96
C GLN A 69 10.16 18.94 -38.54
N GLU A 70 8.91 18.51 -38.34
CA GLU A 70 8.27 18.46 -37.02
C GLU A 70 9.00 17.50 -36.07
N GLU A 71 9.43 16.33 -36.56
CA GLU A 71 10.24 15.38 -35.77
C GLU A 71 11.56 15.98 -35.30
N LYS A 72 12.25 16.74 -36.18
CA LYS A 72 13.49 17.45 -35.82
C LYS A 72 13.24 18.51 -34.76
N GLU A 73 12.16 19.29 -34.89
CA GLU A 73 11.79 20.29 -33.89
C GLU A 73 11.44 19.66 -32.54
N GLN A 74 10.76 18.51 -32.54
CA GLN A 74 10.48 17.76 -31.32
C GLN A 74 11.76 17.21 -30.67
N GLN A 75 12.71 16.71 -31.47
CA GLN A 75 14.01 16.27 -30.98
C GLN A 75 14.81 17.44 -30.38
N GLU A 76 14.81 18.59 -31.04
CA GLU A 76 15.48 19.80 -30.55
C GLU A 76 14.86 20.30 -29.24
N LYS A 77 13.52 20.32 -29.13
CA LYS A 77 12.81 20.64 -27.87
C LYS A 77 13.19 19.69 -26.74
N LYS A 78 13.27 18.37 -27.01
CA LYS A 78 13.71 17.36 -26.02
C LYS A 78 15.16 17.60 -25.60
N LEU A 79 16.03 17.92 -26.53
CA LEU A 79 17.46 18.17 -26.28
C LEU A 79 17.65 19.45 -25.46
N ASN A 80 16.89 20.51 -25.74
CA ASN A 80 16.91 21.75 -24.97
C ASN A 80 16.38 21.55 -23.54
N ARG A 81 15.30 20.76 -23.37
CA ARG A 81 14.81 20.38 -22.04
C ARG A 81 15.85 19.59 -21.24
N LEU A 82 16.56 18.65 -21.87
CA LEU A 82 17.59 17.87 -21.21
C LEU A 82 18.80 18.74 -20.83
N LYS A 83 19.21 19.66 -21.71
CA LYS A 83 20.27 20.64 -21.41
C LYS A 83 19.92 21.51 -20.20
N ALA A 84 18.69 22.01 -20.11
CA ALA A 84 18.22 22.79 -18.97
C ALA A 84 18.28 21.96 -17.67
N ARG A 85 17.87 20.68 -17.71
CA ARG A 85 17.94 19.79 -16.55
C ARG A 85 19.39 19.52 -16.10
N VAL A 86 20.32 19.39 -17.03
CA VAL A 86 21.74 19.23 -16.71
C VAL A 86 22.29 20.48 -16.03
N GLN A 87 21.92 21.68 -16.49
CA GLN A 87 22.35 22.94 -15.86
C GLN A 87 21.80 23.07 -14.43
N GLU A 88 20.53 22.73 -14.19
CA GLU A 88 19.93 22.71 -12.86
C GLU A 88 20.66 21.74 -11.91
N LEU A 89 20.95 20.52 -12.39
CA LEU A 89 21.68 19.52 -11.59
C LEU A 89 23.13 19.95 -11.32
N ARG A 90 23.78 20.65 -12.24
CA ARG A 90 25.11 21.24 -12.03
C ARG A 90 25.07 22.34 -10.97
N ALA A 91 24.08 23.25 -11.03
CA ALA A 91 23.90 24.28 -10.01
C ALA A 91 23.68 23.66 -8.62
N ARG A 92 22.84 22.62 -8.53
CA ARG A 92 22.60 21.90 -7.26
C ARG A 92 23.86 21.19 -6.75
N ARG A 93 24.66 20.59 -7.64
CA ARG A 93 25.95 19.99 -7.29
C ARG A 93 26.90 21.04 -6.75
N ASP A 94 26.98 22.20 -7.39
CA ASP A 94 27.90 23.27 -7.00
C ASP A 94 27.46 23.92 -5.68
N GLU A 95 26.16 24.06 -5.44
CA GLU A 95 25.61 24.47 -4.14
C GLU A 95 25.97 23.47 -3.02
N LEU A 96 25.81 22.17 -3.29
CA LEU A 96 26.19 21.13 -2.32
C LEU A 96 27.70 21.11 -2.07
N ARG A 97 28.51 21.29 -3.12
CA ARG A 97 29.96 21.39 -3.00
C ARG A 97 30.36 22.61 -2.17
N ALA A 98 29.74 23.76 -2.39
CA ALA A 98 29.99 24.96 -1.59
C ALA A 98 29.59 24.78 -0.12
N LYS A 99 28.50 24.05 0.17
CA LYS A 99 28.11 23.70 1.55
C LYS A 99 29.13 22.78 2.22
N VAL A 100 29.68 21.81 1.48
CA VAL A 100 30.75 20.93 1.96
C VAL A 100 32.03 21.71 2.19
N GLU A 101 32.48 22.52 1.25
CA GLU A 101 33.68 23.37 1.39
C GLU A 101 33.53 24.38 2.53
N LEU A 102 32.34 24.92 2.76
CA LEU A 102 32.06 25.80 3.91
C LEU A 102 32.12 25.03 5.23
N GLN A 103 31.67 23.77 5.26
CA GLN A 103 31.83 22.91 6.43
C GLN A 103 33.30 22.55 6.64
N GLU A 104 34.06 22.21 5.60
CA GLU A 104 35.49 21.93 5.67
C GLU A 104 36.27 23.16 6.17
N LYS A 105 35.99 24.36 5.67
CA LYS A 105 36.61 25.60 6.17
C LYS A 105 36.23 25.91 7.63
N ARG A 106 34.98 25.67 8.02
CA ARG A 106 34.55 25.77 9.42
C ARG A 106 35.20 24.73 10.33
N LEU A 107 35.70 23.62 9.78
CA LEU A 107 36.47 22.61 10.49
C LEU A 107 37.95 23.05 10.60
N LEU A 108 38.54 23.59 9.53
CA LEU A 108 39.89 24.17 9.51
C LEU A 108 40.04 25.37 10.48
N ASP A 109 39.05 26.26 10.56
CA ASP A 109 39.08 27.39 11.52
C ASP A 109 38.91 26.94 12.98
N LYS A 110 38.51 25.68 13.22
CA LYS A 110 38.39 25.07 14.55
C LYS A 110 39.60 24.20 14.93
N GLU A 111 40.57 24.00 14.03
CA GLU A 111 41.78 23.20 14.29
C GLU A 111 42.77 23.88 15.26
N GLY A 112 42.50 25.11 15.72
CA GLY A 112 43.19 25.69 16.88
C GLY A 112 42.81 25.06 18.23
N ALA A 113 41.74 24.26 18.29
CA ALA A 113 41.32 23.53 19.49
C ALA A 113 40.98 22.08 19.10
N VAL A 114 42.04 21.27 18.95
CA VAL A 114 41.94 19.83 18.71
C VAL A 114 41.12 19.17 19.81
N THR A 115 39.87 18.84 19.49
CA THR A 115 39.30 17.55 19.83
C THR A 115 38.85 16.95 18.52
N ASP A 116 39.64 15.99 18.04
CA ASP A 116 39.32 15.09 16.94
C ASP A 116 37.82 14.73 17.02
N PRO A 117 36.98 14.99 16.00
CA PRO A 117 35.64 14.42 15.98
C PRO A 117 35.84 12.93 15.79
N ALA A 118 36.01 12.23 16.92
CA ALA A 118 36.30 10.81 16.99
C ALA A 118 35.39 10.12 15.97
N GLN A 119 36.00 9.56 14.93
CA GLN A 119 35.32 8.71 13.97
C GLN A 119 34.41 7.79 14.79
N PRO A 120 33.08 7.82 14.55
CA PRO A 120 32.15 7.10 15.39
C PRO A 120 32.64 5.66 15.44
N SER A 121 32.91 5.18 16.65
CA SER A 121 33.47 3.84 16.84
C SER A 121 32.59 2.83 16.11
N ALA A 122 33.17 1.73 15.65
CA ALA A 122 32.37 0.68 14.98
C ALA A 122 31.15 0.25 15.81
N GLN A 123 31.26 0.33 17.15
CA GLN A 123 30.18 0.13 18.10
C GLN A 123 29.09 1.22 18.00
N ALA A 124 29.45 2.51 17.97
CA ALA A 124 28.48 3.60 17.81
C ALA A 124 27.72 3.51 16.48
N ILE A 125 28.39 3.12 15.39
CA ILE A 125 27.74 2.89 14.09
C ILE A 125 26.77 1.70 14.17
N LEU A 126 27.17 0.60 14.83
CA LEU A 126 26.32 -0.58 15.00
C LEU A 126 25.09 -0.27 15.86
N GLU A 127 25.26 0.44 16.97
CA GLU A 127 24.17 0.87 17.84
C GLU A 127 23.18 1.77 17.09
N TRP A 128 23.69 2.73 16.32
CA TRP A 128 22.87 3.59 15.48
C TRP A 128 22.07 2.78 14.45
N LYS A 129 22.71 1.83 13.74
CA LYS A 129 22.03 0.93 12.80
C LYS A 129 20.97 0.06 13.48
N LEU A 130 21.28 -0.48 14.67
CA LEU A 130 20.34 -1.30 15.42
C LEU A 130 19.12 -0.49 15.87
N LYS A 131 19.36 0.75 16.32
CA LYS A 131 18.28 1.69 16.68
C LYS A 131 17.42 2.02 15.47
N ASP A 132 18.03 2.23 14.31
CA ASP A 132 17.32 2.52 13.06
C ASP A 132 16.44 1.36 12.60
N VAL A 133 16.98 0.13 12.59
CA VAL A 133 16.20 -1.09 12.28
C VAL A 133 15.07 -1.30 13.29
N ARG A 134 15.30 -1.06 14.58
CA ARG A 134 14.27 -1.17 15.61
C ARG A 134 13.15 -0.14 15.40
N ALA A 135 13.50 1.10 15.07
CA ALA A 135 12.53 2.14 14.75
C ALA A 135 11.70 1.76 13.51
N MET A 136 12.35 1.19 12.49
CA MET A 136 11.68 0.69 11.30
C MET A 136 10.71 -0.47 11.62
N MET A 137 11.10 -1.42 12.48
CA MET A 137 10.21 -2.49 12.94
C MET A 137 9.02 -1.95 13.73
N GLN A 138 9.23 -0.96 14.59
CA GLN A 138 8.15 -0.29 15.31
C GLN A 138 7.18 0.39 14.35
N PHE A 139 7.68 1.05 13.29
CA PHE A 139 6.83 1.65 12.26
C PHE A 139 5.98 0.60 11.54
N PHE A 140 6.53 -0.55 11.18
CA PHE A 140 5.75 -1.63 10.58
C PHE A 140 4.71 -2.21 11.55
N TYR A 141 5.05 -2.34 12.83
CA TYR A 141 4.08 -2.73 13.86
C TYR A 141 2.89 -1.76 13.93
N LEU A 142 3.13 -0.46 13.72
CA LEU A 142 2.07 0.55 13.70
C LEU A 142 1.07 0.39 12.55
N THR A 143 1.39 -0.40 11.52
CA THR A 143 0.46 -0.73 10.44
C THR A 143 -0.56 -1.80 10.84
N GLY A 144 -0.38 -2.43 12.01
CA GLY A 144 -1.20 -3.55 12.46
C GLY A 144 -0.83 -4.89 11.83
N ILE A 145 0.05 -4.92 10.83
CA ILE A 145 0.47 -6.17 10.16
C ILE A 145 1.99 -6.26 10.15
N SER A 146 2.52 -7.37 10.67
CA SER A 146 3.94 -7.69 10.64
C SER A 146 4.15 -9.11 10.14
N GLY A 147 5.35 -9.39 9.63
CA GLY A 147 5.69 -10.69 9.07
C GLY A 147 7.08 -11.15 9.47
N LYS A 148 7.22 -12.45 9.74
CA LYS A 148 8.51 -13.11 9.92
C LYS A 148 8.65 -14.25 8.90
N LEU A 149 9.83 -14.37 8.30
CA LEU A 149 10.15 -15.50 7.43
C LEU A 149 10.26 -16.78 8.28
N THR A 150 9.67 -17.87 7.80
CA THR A 150 9.81 -19.21 8.38
C THR A 150 10.60 -20.10 7.41
N THR A 151 10.97 -21.30 7.84
CA THR A 151 11.76 -22.24 7.02
C THR A 151 11.06 -22.63 5.72
N GLN A 152 9.72 -22.64 5.72
CA GLN A 152 8.90 -23.09 4.61
C GLN A 152 7.96 -22.01 4.04
N GLY A 153 8.03 -20.78 4.56
CA GLY A 153 7.15 -19.70 4.14
C GLY A 153 7.25 -18.42 4.98
N VAL A 154 6.10 -17.87 5.36
CA VAL A 154 5.98 -16.61 6.11
C VAL A 154 4.90 -16.74 7.18
N CYS A 155 5.17 -16.25 8.38
CA CYS A 155 4.18 -16.10 9.43
C CYS A 155 3.83 -14.62 9.60
N PHE A 156 2.56 -14.29 9.39
CA PHE A 156 2.00 -12.96 9.63
C PHE A 156 1.45 -12.86 11.04
N CYS A 157 1.64 -11.70 11.65
CA CYS A 157 1.01 -11.27 12.89
C CYS A 157 0.13 -10.05 12.58
N ILE A 158 -1.15 -10.17 12.85
CA ILE A 158 -2.18 -9.15 12.65
C ILE A 158 -2.59 -8.65 14.03
N SER A 159 -2.08 -7.48 14.40
CA SER A 159 -2.46 -6.75 15.61
C SER A 159 -3.70 -5.92 15.32
N THR A 160 -4.77 -6.22 16.05
CA THR A 160 -6.03 -5.48 15.96
C THR A 160 -5.97 -4.19 16.79
N ALA A 161 -6.72 -3.19 16.38
CA ALA A 161 -6.85 -1.93 17.08
C ALA A 161 -8.27 -1.39 16.99
N TYR A 162 -8.72 -0.74 18.05
CA TYR A 162 -10.01 -0.06 18.09
C TYR A 162 -9.83 1.30 18.75
N GLU A 163 -10.35 2.36 18.10
CA GLU A 163 -10.25 3.76 18.55
C GLU A 163 -8.84 4.19 19.00
N GLY A 164 -7.81 3.77 18.26
CA GLY A 164 -6.42 4.13 18.52
C GLY A 164 -5.70 3.29 19.57
N THR A 165 -6.36 2.29 20.16
CA THR A 165 -5.76 1.37 21.13
C THR A 165 -5.55 -0.01 20.52
N TYR A 166 -4.34 -0.54 20.64
CA TYR A 166 -4.04 -1.92 20.25
C TYR A 166 -4.70 -2.92 21.21
N MET A 167 -5.25 -3.98 20.64
CA MET A 167 -6.01 -5.02 21.32
C MET A 167 -5.26 -6.35 21.14
N ASP A 168 -5.94 -7.39 20.64
CA ASP A 168 -5.40 -8.72 20.43
C ASP A 168 -4.54 -8.83 19.16
N SER A 169 -3.67 -9.84 19.14
CA SER A 169 -2.89 -10.22 17.96
C SER A 169 -3.25 -11.63 17.49
N TYR A 170 -3.37 -11.79 16.18
CA TYR A 170 -3.67 -13.06 15.51
C TYR A 170 -2.54 -13.45 14.57
N TYR A 171 -2.28 -14.76 14.45
CA TYR A 171 -1.20 -15.29 13.64
C TYR A 171 -1.74 -16.12 12.50
N VAL A 172 -1.11 -16.00 11.33
CA VAL A 172 -1.37 -16.84 10.16
C VAL A 172 -0.03 -17.25 9.55
N GLU A 173 0.25 -18.54 9.56
CA GLU A 173 1.41 -19.14 8.91
C GLU A 173 1.04 -19.63 7.52
N ILE A 174 1.77 -19.14 6.53
CA ILE A 174 1.55 -19.39 5.11
C ILE A 174 2.79 -20.07 4.56
N LEU A 175 2.61 -21.29 4.05
CA LEU A 175 3.62 -21.99 3.27
C LEU A 175 3.68 -21.39 1.88
N THR A 176 4.88 -21.22 1.32
CA THR A 176 5.07 -20.67 -0.04
C THR A 176 5.57 -21.71 -1.03
N LYS A 177 5.98 -22.89 -0.55
CA LYS A 177 6.47 -24.00 -1.37
C LYS A 177 5.93 -25.35 -0.85
N PRO A 178 5.52 -26.29 -1.71
CA PRO A 178 5.39 -26.17 -3.17
C PRO A 178 4.17 -25.35 -3.62
N GLU A 179 3.16 -25.19 -2.76
CA GLU A 179 1.94 -24.45 -3.02
C GLU A 179 1.67 -23.44 -1.89
N VAL A 180 1.03 -22.32 -2.22
CA VAL A 180 0.66 -21.32 -1.22
C VAL A 180 -0.52 -21.83 -0.41
N LYS A 181 -0.32 -22.10 0.89
CA LYS A 181 -1.40 -22.59 1.75
C LYS A 181 -1.23 -22.13 3.20
N ILE A 182 -2.35 -22.01 3.91
CA ILE A 182 -2.34 -21.75 5.34
C ILE A 182 -1.98 -23.06 6.06
N GLN A 183 -0.96 -23.03 6.91
CA GLN A 183 -0.51 -24.17 7.70
C GLN A 183 -1.09 -24.15 9.11
N HIS A 184 -0.92 -23.01 9.80
CA HIS A 184 -1.38 -22.81 11.16
C HIS A 184 -1.94 -21.38 11.31
N HIS A 185 -2.95 -21.21 12.16
CA HIS A 185 -3.47 -19.89 12.49
C HIS A 185 -4.10 -19.87 13.89
N SER A 186 -4.21 -18.67 14.47
CA SER A 186 -4.98 -18.40 15.68
C SER A 186 -6.30 -17.67 15.42
N VAL A 187 -6.67 -17.48 14.14
CA VAL A 187 -7.91 -16.83 13.72
C VAL A 187 -9.13 -17.60 14.26
N PRO A 188 -10.12 -16.93 14.89
CA PRO A 188 -11.31 -17.59 15.40
C PRO A 188 -12.13 -18.30 14.31
N VAL A 189 -12.69 -19.47 14.65
CA VAL A 189 -13.39 -20.38 13.70
C VAL A 189 -14.60 -19.77 12.98
N PHE A 190 -15.19 -18.71 13.53
CA PHE A 190 -16.35 -18.02 12.94
C PHE A 190 -15.95 -16.94 11.93
N ILE A 191 -14.67 -16.61 11.83
CA ILE A 191 -14.16 -15.72 10.78
C ILE A 191 -13.97 -16.57 9.51
N PRO A 192 -14.46 -16.12 8.34
CA PRO A 192 -14.48 -16.92 7.12
C PRO A 192 -13.10 -17.02 6.43
N LEU A 193 -12.08 -17.49 7.16
CA LEU A 193 -10.69 -17.51 6.73
C LEU A 193 -10.50 -18.30 5.42
N GLU A 194 -11.12 -19.48 5.31
CA GLU A 194 -11.02 -20.33 4.12
C GLU A 194 -11.60 -19.63 2.89
N GLN A 195 -12.72 -18.92 3.04
CA GLN A 195 -13.37 -18.21 1.93
C GLN A 195 -12.52 -17.03 1.46
N ILE A 196 -11.93 -16.29 2.40
CA ILE A 196 -11.00 -15.20 2.11
C ILE A 196 -9.74 -15.76 1.43
N ALA A 197 -9.22 -16.88 1.92
CA ALA A 197 -8.04 -17.54 1.36
C ALA A 197 -8.28 -18.02 -0.07
N MET A 198 -9.39 -18.73 -0.32
CA MET A 198 -9.75 -19.20 -1.67
C MET A 198 -9.85 -18.06 -2.68
N LYS A 199 -10.31 -16.87 -2.25
CA LYS A 199 -10.50 -15.73 -3.13
C LYS A 199 -9.21 -14.94 -3.41
N TYR A 200 -8.35 -14.78 -2.42
CA TYR A 200 -7.23 -13.82 -2.49
C TYR A 200 -5.85 -14.43 -2.29
N LEU A 201 -5.71 -15.55 -1.56
CA LEU A 201 -4.40 -16.03 -1.13
C LEU A 201 -3.46 -16.37 -2.30
N GLN A 202 -4.01 -16.92 -3.38
CA GLN A 202 -3.25 -17.30 -4.58
C GLN A 202 -2.94 -16.13 -5.52
N THR A 203 -3.73 -15.07 -5.47
CA THR A 203 -3.72 -13.99 -6.47
C THR A 203 -3.12 -12.70 -5.90
N ASP A 204 -3.52 -12.30 -4.71
CA ASP A 204 -3.07 -11.09 -4.04
C ASP A 204 -3.03 -11.24 -2.52
N ILE A 205 -1.83 -11.50 -2.00
CA ILE A 205 -1.56 -11.60 -0.57
C ILE A 205 -1.92 -10.32 0.20
N ARG A 206 -1.83 -9.15 -0.43
CA ARG A 206 -2.16 -7.88 0.24
C ARG A 206 -3.66 -7.76 0.46
N SER A 207 -4.45 -8.09 -0.56
CA SER A 207 -5.92 -8.16 -0.44
C SER A 207 -6.34 -9.20 0.60
N PHE A 208 -5.69 -10.37 0.62
CA PHE A 208 -5.94 -11.39 1.66
C PHE A 208 -5.73 -10.83 3.07
N LEU A 209 -4.57 -10.22 3.33
CA LEU A 209 -4.23 -9.67 4.64
C LEU A 209 -5.13 -8.48 5.02
N SER A 210 -5.48 -7.61 4.06
CA SER A 210 -6.37 -6.47 4.30
C SER A 210 -7.76 -6.94 4.71
N VAL A 211 -8.37 -7.83 3.93
CA VAL A 211 -9.74 -8.33 4.20
C VAL A 211 -9.78 -9.10 5.52
N LEU A 212 -8.76 -9.92 5.80
CA LEU A 212 -8.68 -10.62 7.08
C LEU A 212 -8.50 -9.65 8.26
N SER A 213 -7.67 -8.63 8.09
CA SER A 213 -7.49 -7.57 9.09
C SER A 213 -8.80 -6.84 9.37
N ASP A 214 -9.59 -6.51 8.35
CA ASP A 214 -10.88 -5.85 8.52
C ASP A 214 -11.85 -6.70 9.34
N HIS A 215 -11.96 -7.99 9.05
CA HIS A 215 -12.80 -8.92 9.81
C HIS A 215 -12.37 -9.02 11.28
N LEU A 216 -11.05 -9.12 11.53
CA LEU A 216 -10.51 -9.25 12.88
C LEU A 216 -10.69 -7.95 13.68
N ASN A 217 -10.37 -6.79 13.10
CA ASN A 217 -10.57 -5.50 13.73
C ASN A 217 -12.04 -5.25 14.05
N ALA A 218 -12.93 -5.60 13.13
CA ALA A 218 -14.35 -5.46 13.35
C ALA A 218 -14.89 -6.37 14.45
N TYR A 219 -14.46 -7.63 14.48
CA TYR A 219 -14.81 -8.56 15.56
C TYR A 219 -14.32 -8.07 16.92
N VAL A 220 -13.03 -7.72 17.02
CA VAL A 220 -12.44 -7.24 18.27
C VAL A 220 -13.09 -5.92 18.71
N GLY A 221 -13.38 -5.01 17.79
CA GLY A 221 -14.10 -3.77 18.06
C GLY A 221 -15.52 -4.01 18.58
N ARG A 222 -16.27 -4.97 18.02
CA ARG A 222 -17.61 -5.34 18.54
C ARG A 222 -17.53 -5.96 19.93
N ARG A 223 -16.59 -6.88 20.14
CA ARG A 223 -16.36 -7.52 21.44
C ARG A 223 -16.00 -6.49 22.51
N HIS A 224 -15.04 -5.62 22.20
CA HIS A 224 -14.56 -4.60 23.12
C HIS A 224 -15.66 -3.58 23.47
N GLN A 225 -16.48 -3.16 22.51
CA GLN A 225 -17.64 -2.31 22.79
C GLN A 225 -18.66 -3.00 23.70
N ALA A 226 -18.89 -4.31 23.52
CA ALA A 226 -19.76 -5.08 24.39
C ALA A 226 -19.23 -5.17 25.82
N ASP A 227 -17.93 -5.46 25.97
CA ASP A 227 -17.24 -5.55 27.27
C ASP A 227 -17.28 -4.19 27.99
N GLN A 228 -16.95 -3.10 27.29
CA GLN A 228 -17.02 -1.75 27.85
C GLN A 228 -18.44 -1.38 28.29
N LEU A 229 -19.47 -1.80 27.54
CA LEU A 229 -20.86 -1.54 27.90
C LEU A 229 -21.23 -2.25 29.22
N GLU A 230 -20.84 -3.53 29.38
CA GLU A 230 -21.05 -4.27 30.62
C GLU A 230 -20.26 -3.68 31.80
N GLU A 231 -19.02 -3.27 31.58
CA GLU A 231 -18.15 -2.74 32.63
C GLU A 231 -18.58 -1.34 33.11
N GLN A 232 -18.84 -0.41 32.18
CA GLN A 232 -19.07 1.01 32.50
C GLN A 232 -20.52 1.34 32.84
N PHE A 233 -21.49 0.58 32.34
CA PHE A 233 -22.92 0.90 32.46
C PHE A 233 -23.75 -0.23 33.10
N SER A 234 -23.10 -1.10 33.88
CA SER A 234 -23.76 -2.20 34.61
C SER A 234 -24.91 -1.76 35.51
N ASP A 235 -24.86 -0.53 36.05
CA ASP A 235 -25.92 0.04 36.88
C ASP A 235 -27.18 0.42 36.09
N ARG A 236 -27.03 0.70 34.79
CA ARG A 236 -28.12 1.13 33.90
C ARG A 236 -28.71 0.01 33.08
N ILE A 237 -27.93 -1.04 32.83
CA ILE A 237 -28.36 -2.22 32.10
C ILE A 237 -29.21 -3.09 33.03
N GLU A 238 -30.39 -3.47 32.56
CA GLU A 238 -31.25 -4.39 33.28
C GLU A 238 -30.96 -5.83 32.84
N GLY A 239 -30.31 -6.57 33.74
CA GLY A 239 -29.89 -7.95 33.52
C GLY A 239 -28.51 -8.03 32.86
N THR A 240 -28.24 -9.15 32.20
CA THR A 240 -26.97 -9.40 31.50
C THR A 240 -27.08 -9.05 30.02
N LEU A 241 -26.02 -8.47 29.45
CA LEU A 241 -25.92 -8.28 28.01
C LEU A 241 -25.84 -9.66 27.32
N GLN A 242 -26.80 -9.93 26.43
CA GLN A 242 -26.78 -11.14 25.62
C GLN A 242 -26.02 -10.88 24.32
N ARG A 243 -25.06 -11.74 24.03
CA ARG A 243 -24.26 -11.70 22.80
C ARG A 243 -23.92 -13.09 22.33
N ASN A 244 -23.75 -13.25 21.01
CA ASN A 244 -23.22 -14.47 20.44
C ASN A 244 -21.68 -14.42 20.31
N SER A 245 -21.05 -15.54 19.97
CA SER A 245 -19.57 -15.64 19.90
C SER A 245 -18.92 -14.67 18.91
N LEU A 246 -19.59 -14.34 17.79
CA LEU A 246 -19.10 -13.38 16.79
C LEU A 246 -19.33 -11.91 17.18
N CYS A 247 -20.06 -11.68 18.28
CA CYS A 247 -20.55 -10.37 18.69
C CYS A 247 -21.27 -9.62 17.56
N ASN A 248 -21.97 -10.33 16.66
CA ASN A 248 -22.73 -9.71 15.57
C ASN A 248 -24.23 -9.56 15.90
N LEU A 249 -24.65 -10.06 17.06
CA LEU A 249 -25.95 -9.81 17.65
C LEU A 249 -25.76 -9.47 19.12
N LEU A 250 -26.22 -8.29 19.51
CA LEU A 250 -26.26 -7.85 20.91
C LEU A 250 -27.70 -7.56 21.30
N VAL A 251 -28.13 -8.08 22.45
CA VAL A 251 -29.46 -7.84 23.01
C VAL A 251 -29.33 -7.48 24.48
N PHE A 252 -29.89 -6.34 24.87
CA PHE A 252 -29.86 -5.88 26.25
C PHE A 252 -31.04 -4.95 26.53
N ASN A 253 -31.30 -4.72 27.81
CA ASN A 253 -32.28 -3.76 28.27
C ASN A 253 -31.57 -2.66 29.06
N TYR A 254 -32.06 -1.44 29.00
CA TYR A 254 -31.50 -0.34 29.78
C TYR A 254 -32.56 0.65 30.23
N LYS A 255 -32.29 1.28 31.38
CA LYS A 255 -33.19 2.23 32.03
C LYS A 255 -32.77 3.66 31.75
N VAL A 256 -33.69 4.45 31.23
CA VAL A 256 -33.51 5.91 31.05
C VAL A 256 -34.49 6.63 31.96
N SER A 257 -33.96 7.47 32.86
CA SER A 257 -34.76 8.23 33.82
C SER A 257 -34.88 9.68 33.39
N ARG A 258 -36.11 10.19 33.21
CA ARG A 258 -36.36 11.60 32.90
C ARG A 258 -37.64 12.07 33.58
N ASN A 259 -37.62 13.28 34.15
CA ASN A 259 -38.76 13.92 34.84
C ASN A 259 -39.41 12.97 35.86
N SER A 260 -38.60 12.32 36.69
CA SER A 260 -39.03 11.37 37.73
C SER A 260 -39.75 10.11 37.23
N LYS A 261 -39.68 9.82 35.91
CA LYS A 261 -40.17 8.57 35.29
C LYS A 261 -39.00 7.80 34.70
N THR A 262 -38.99 6.49 34.94
CA THR A 262 -38.01 5.57 34.36
C THR A 262 -38.66 4.79 33.22
N PHE A 263 -38.01 4.80 32.06
CA PHE A 263 -38.43 4.07 30.88
C PHE A 263 -37.46 2.91 30.64
N LEU A 264 -38.02 1.73 30.39
CA LEU A 264 -37.25 0.55 30.06
C LEU A 264 -37.23 0.37 28.54
N PHE A 265 -36.04 0.41 27.96
CA PHE A 265 -35.82 0.17 26.54
C PHE A 265 -35.16 -1.19 26.34
N ASN A 266 -35.69 -1.97 25.40
CA ASN A 266 -35.08 -3.18 24.89
C ASN A 266 -34.39 -2.87 23.56
N VAL A 267 -33.13 -3.29 23.45
CA VAL A 267 -32.28 -3.04 22.27
C VAL A 267 -31.89 -4.38 21.67
N ARG A 268 -31.97 -4.44 20.34
CA ARG A 268 -31.40 -5.50 19.52
C ARG A 268 -30.53 -4.86 18.44
N LEU A 269 -29.22 -5.06 18.53
CA LEU A 269 -28.23 -4.59 17.58
C LEU A 269 -27.78 -5.75 16.69
N LEU A 270 -27.88 -5.57 15.37
CA LEU A 270 -27.44 -6.53 14.37
C LEU A 270 -26.32 -5.92 13.53
N TYR A 271 -25.21 -6.64 13.45
CA TYR A 271 -24.03 -6.29 12.66
C TYR A 271 -24.03 -7.18 11.43
N GLY A 272 -24.73 -6.72 10.38
CA GLY A 272 -24.86 -7.46 9.14
C GLY A 272 -23.56 -7.50 8.35
N ASP A 273 -22.79 -6.40 8.41
CA ASP A 273 -21.45 -6.34 7.82
C ASP A 273 -20.39 -6.74 8.87
N LEU A 274 -19.75 -7.89 8.62
CA LEU A 274 -18.76 -8.45 9.53
C LEU A 274 -17.41 -7.72 9.50
N CYS A 275 -17.16 -6.85 8.51
CA CYS A 275 -15.99 -5.98 8.42
C CYS A 275 -16.17 -4.65 9.15
N HIS A 276 -17.32 -4.40 9.79
CA HIS A 276 -17.58 -3.16 10.51
C HIS A 276 -17.85 -3.39 12.00
N SER A 277 -17.37 -2.43 12.81
CA SER A 277 -17.56 -2.44 14.27
C SER A 277 -18.87 -1.79 14.71
N LEU A 278 -19.62 -1.17 13.80
CA LEU A 278 -20.90 -0.51 14.07
C LEU A 278 -22.06 -1.37 13.57
N PRO A 279 -23.21 -1.36 14.26
CA PRO A 279 -24.36 -2.16 13.86
C PRO A 279 -24.98 -1.60 12.59
N THR A 280 -25.35 -2.50 11.69
CA THR A 280 -26.09 -2.16 10.47
C THR A 280 -27.54 -1.83 10.81
N GLU A 281 -28.10 -2.52 11.81
CA GLU A 281 -29.47 -2.36 12.24
C GLU A 281 -29.54 -2.27 13.77
N ALA A 282 -30.34 -1.33 14.27
CA ALA A 282 -30.59 -1.13 15.69
C ALA A 282 -32.10 -1.02 15.91
N ILE A 283 -32.70 -2.05 16.51
CA ILE A 283 -34.11 -2.10 16.85
C ILE A 283 -34.25 -1.74 18.33
N ILE A 284 -35.06 -0.72 18.62
CA ILE A 284 -35.34 -0.27 19.99
C ILE A 284 -36.84 -0.35 20.21
N SER A 285 -37.22 -1.07 21.25
CA SER A 285 -38.60 -1.16 21.71
C SER A 285 -38.69 -0.66 23.16
N CYS A 286 -39.84 -0.15 23.56
CA CYS A 286 -40.07 0.29 24.93
C CYS A 286 -41.34 -0.35 25.48
N THR A 287 -41.23 -0.94 26.67
CA THR A 287 -42.31 -1.70 27.31
C THR A 287 -43.43 -0.81 27.85
N SER A 288 -43.14 0.49 28.07
CA SER A 288 -44.07 1.43 28.68
C SER A 288 -44.97 2.09 27.63
N GLY A 289 -46.15 1.51 27.37
CA GLY A 289 -47.33 2.12 26.74
C GLY A 289 -47.06 3.21 25.69
N THR A 290 -47.08 2.81 24.42
CA THR A 290 -47.11 3.59 23.17
C THR A 290 -47.54 5.06 23.29
N LEU A 291 -46.62 5.92 23.72
CA LEU A 291 -46.72 7.38 23.58
C LEU A 291 -45.88 7.80 22.36
N PRO A 292 -46.38 8.68 21.48
CA PRO A 292 -45.64 9.14 20.29
C PRO A 292 -44.24 9.69 20.61
N LEU A 293 -44.10 10.38 21.74
CA LEU A 293 -42.82 10.92 22.24
C LEU A 293 -41.76 9.84 22.50
N LEU A 294 -42.20 8.63 22.88
CA LEU A 294 -41.30 7.51 23.18
C LEU A 294 -40.82 6.81 21.92
N ALA A 295 -41.66 6.80 20.87
CA ALA A 295 -41.29 6.31 19.54
C ALA A 295 -40.25 7.22 18.89
N GLU A 296 -40.39 8.54 19.02
CA GLU A 296 -39.39 9.51 18.55
C GLU A 296 -38.03 9.30 19.24
N LYS A 297 -38.05 9.07 20.56
CA LYS A 297 -36.84 8.72 21.32
C LYS A 297 -36.22 7.41 20.87
N ALA A 298 -37.03 6.36 20.70
CA ALA A 298 -36.54 5.07 20.22
C ALA A 298 -35.87 5.20 18.84
N ALA A 299 -36.42 6.05 17.95
CA ALA A 299 -35.81 6.37 16.66
C ALA A 299 -34.48 7.13 16.81
N ALA A 300 -34.41 8.11 17.72
CA ALA A 300 -33.16 8.81 18.03
C ALA A 300 -32.08 7.87 18.60
N HIS A 301 -32.47 6.95 19.49
CA HIS A 301 -31.58 5.92 20.03
C HIS A 301 -31.08 4.97 18.93
N SER A 302 -31.97 4.55 18.02
CA SER A 302 -31.63 3.73 16.84
C SER A 302 -30.61 4.42 15.95
N TYR A 303 -30.79 5.72 15.75
CA TYR A 303 -29.84 6.51 14.99
C TYR A 303 -28.48 6.56 15.70
N ALA A 304 -28.45 6.88 17.00
CA ALA A 304 -27.21 6.96 17.76
C ALA A 304 -26.41 5.65 17.72
N PHE A 305 -27.06 4.51 17.97
CA PHE A 305 -26.38 3.20 17.96
C PHE A 305 -25.79 2.81 16.60
N ARG A 306 -26.38 3.27 15.49
CA ARG A 306 -25.87 2.96 14.14
C ARG A 306 -24.69 3.82 13.70
N HIS A 307 -24.54 5.01 14.28
CA HIS A 307 -23.57 6.00 13.80
C HIS A 307 -22.45 6.32 14.80
N MET A 308 -22.55 5.82 16.03
CA MET A 308 -21.59 6.07 17.09
C MET A 308 -21.16 4.76 17.75
N ALA A 309 -19.94 4.75 18.30
CA ALA A 309 -19.48 3.66 19.16
C ALA A 309 -20.46 3.45 20.32
N LEU A 310 -20.68 2.20 20.72
CA LEU A 310 -21.74 1.80 21.64
C LEU A 310 -21.71 2.59 22.96
N TYR A 311 -20.52 2.75 23.54
CA TYR A 311 -20.33 3.48 24.80
C TYR A 311 -20.62 4.99 24.63
N LYS A 312 -20.21 5.62 23.51
CA LYS A 312 -20.49 7.03 23.20
C LYS A 312 -21.98 7.27 22.97
N ALA A 313 -22.63 6.34 22.27
CA ALA A 313 -24.07 6.37 22.09
C ALA A 313 -24.75 6.30 23.46
N PHE A 314 -24.37 5.33 24.30
CA PHE A 314 -24.92 5.18 25.65
C PHE A 314 -24.76 6.44 26.51
N ASP A 315 -23.55 7.00 26.55
CA ASP A 315 -23.26 8.20 27.31
C ASP A 315 -24.11 9.40 26.84
N SER A 316 -24.25 9.56 25.51
CA SER A 316 -25.13 10.58 24.93
C SER A 316 -26.61 10.35 25.25
N LEU A 317 -27.05 9.10 25.39
CA LEU A 317 -28.45 8.77 25.69
C LEU A 317 -28.80 8.93 27.16
N ILE A 318 -27.82 8.72 28.05
CA ILE A 318 -28.00 8.85 29.50
C ILE A 318 -27.91 10.32 29.93
N ASN A 319 -27.04 11.11 29.30
CA ASN A 319 -26.80 12.51 29.66
C ASN A 319 -27.71 13.52 28.92
N ALA A 320 -28.66 13.06 28.09
CA ALA A 320 -29.59 13.90 27.31
C ALA A 320 -30.99 14.06 27.94
#